data_AF-A0A5C7QBT5-F1
#
_entry.id   AF-A0A5C7QBT5-F1
#
_cell.length_a   1.000
_cell.length_b   1.000
_cell.length_c   1.000
_cell.angle_alpha   90.00
_cell.angle_beta   90.00
_cell.angle_gamma   90.00
#
_symmetry.space_group_name_H-M   'P 1'
#
loop_
_entity.id
_entity.type
_entity.pdbx_description
1 polymer ?
#
loop_
_entity_poly.entity_id
_entity_poly.type
_entity_poly.pdbx_seq_one_letter_code
_entity_poly.pdbx_strand_id
1 'polypeptide(L)'
;MSKILVWDIETAMSLKADIGWVLCIGYKWLGEKEAHVIRIDETPEFKKDRTNDKAVLKKFFEQLTKADMWVTWNGKRFDTRFLNGRHLLQGLPPLPNTHHWDGLLVSREVFAFTSNRLANIQEQVGCEDTKSALSKRLWQLAIAGDKKALDYVADHCKRDVLVTESVYLKLRSVGTKSPNQCVLTENPEACPRCGTAGKLIKNGTRAAAKKRHTRYQCTACGGWSHGAPYFDLGTGASNVAG
;
A
#
# COMPACT_ATOMS: atom_id res chain seq x y z
N MET A 1 9.08 -8.04 -11.91
CA MET A 1 8.35 -6.84 -11.47
C MET A 1 8.17 -6.92 -9.96
N SER A 2 8.23 -5.80 -9.27
CA SER A 2 8.03 -5.74 -7.81
C SER A 2 6.59 -6.12 -7.47
N LYS A 3 6.43 -6.92 -6.40
CA LYS A 3 5.14 -7.35 -5.87
C LYS A 3 4.62 -6.30 -4.90
N ILE A 4 3.83 -5.38 -5.42
CA ILE A 4 3.24 -4.28 -4.65
C ILE A 4 1.81 -4.65 -4.29
N LEU A 5 1.50 -4.63 -3.00
CA LEU A 5 0.17 -4.95 -2.47
C LEU A 5 -0.52 -3.67 -1.99
N VAL A 6 -1.65 -3.33 -2.60
CA VAL A 6 -2.54 -2.25 -2.17
C VAL A 6 -3.62 -2.86 -1.29
N TRP A 7 -3.89 -2.31 -0.11
CA TRP A 7 -4.87 -2.91 0.81
C TRP A 7 -5.45 -1.92 1.82
N ASP A 8 -6.59 -2.30 2.39
CA ASP A 8 -7.36 -1.55 3.39
C ASP A 8 -8.18 -2.52 4.28
N ILE A 9 -8.57 -2.10 5.49
CA ILE A 9 -9.36 -2.91 6.42
C ILE A 9 -10.64 -2.23 6.89
N GLU A 10 -11.68 -3.03 7.10
CA GLU A 10 -12.91 -2.60 7.78
C GLU A 10 -13.04 -3.27 9.14
N THR A 11 -13.31 -2.50 10.20
CA THR A 11 -13.34 -3.01 11.57
C THR A 11 -14.72 -2.87 12.24
N ALA A 12 -15.06 -3.82 13.09
CA ALA A 12 -16.26 -3.77 13.90
C ALA A 12 -16.01 -3.12 15.27
N MET A 13 -17.06 -2.50 15.83
CA MET A 13 -17.19 -1.99 17.20
C MET A 13 -16.26 -0.82 17.59
N SER A 14 -14.95 -0.95 17.38
CA SER A 14 -13.94 0.00 17.81
C SER A 14 -12.76 0.04 16.84
N LEU A 15 -12.07 1.19 16.82
CA LEU A 15 -10.79 1.37 16.11
C LEU A 15 -9.58 0.94 16.97
N LYS A 16 -9.84 0.24 18.09
CA LYS A 16 -8.83 -0.30 19.01
C LYS A 16 -8.90 -1.82 19.01
N ALA A 17 -7.77 -2.49 18.80
CA ALA A 17 -7.70 -3.92 18.51
C ALA A 17 -8.10 -4.83 19.69
N ASP A 18 -8.05 -4.32 20.91
CA ASP A 18 -8.49 -4.97 22.15
C ASP A 18 -10.01 -4.99 22.32
N ILE A 19 -10.73 -4.17 21.56
CA ILE A 19 -12.20 -4.09 21.60
C ILE A 19 -12.82 -4.48 20.25
N GLY A 20 -12.25 -4.01 19.14
CA GLY A 20 -12.72 -4.26 17.79
C GLY A 20 -12.09 -5.50 17.16
N TRP A 21 -12.68 -5.96 16.06
CA TRP A 21 -12.18 -7.04 15.22
C TRP A 21 -12.34 -6.68 13.73
N VAL A 22 -11.71 -7.43 12.84
CA VAL A 22 -11.79 -7.20 11.39
C VAL A 22 -13.06 -7.82 10.80
N LEU A 23 -13.85 -7.03 10.07
CA LEU A 23 -14.99 -7.50 9.28
C LEU A 23 -14.54 -8.02 7.90
N CYS A 24 -13.71 -7.24 7.22
CA CYS A 24 -13.11 -7.65 5.97
C CYS A 24 -11.78 -6.93 5.70
N ILE A 25 -11.00 -7.52 4.79
CA ILE A 25 -9.76 -6.94 4.29
C ILE A 25 -9.83 -6.94 2.77
N GLY A 26 -9.80 -5.75 2.18
CA GLY A 26 -9.68 -5.55 0.75
C GLY A 26 -8.21 -5.53 0.35
N TYR A 27 -7.87 -6.16 -0.77
CA TYR A 27 -6.53 -6.04 -1.32
C TYR A 27 -6.48 -6.22 -2.84
N LYS A 28 -5.43 -5.69 -3.44
CA LYS A 28 -5.15 -5.83 -4.87
C LYS A 28 -3.64 -5.86 -5.10
N TRP A 29 -3.16 -6.82 -5.87
CA TRP A 29 -1.79 -6.76 -6.37
C TRP A 29 -1.73 -5.76 -7.52
N LEU A 30 -0.75 -4.87 -7.48
CA LEU A 30 -0.60 -3.81 -8.48
C LEU A 30 -0.52 -4.42 -9.88
N GLY A 31 -1.42 -3.99 -10.77
CA GLY A 31 -1.52 -4.49 -12.15
C GLY A 31 -2.53 -5.62 -12.37
N GLU A 32 -3.12 -6.18 -11.30
CA GLU A 32 -4.32 -7.01 -11.45
C GLU A 32 -5.51 -6.18 -11.94
N LYS A 33 -6.50 -6.83 -12.55
CA LYS A 33 -7.74 -6.16 -12.98
C LYS A 33 -8.65 -5.88 -11.79
N GLU A 34 -8.86 -6.88 -10.96
CA GLU A 34 -9.87 -6.88 -9.90
C GLU A 34 -9.24 -6.76 -8.51
N ALA A 35 -9.98 -6.17 -7.57
CA ALA A 35 -9.67 -6.20 -6.16
C ALA A 35 -10.34 -7.41 -5.48
N HIS A 36 -9.63 -8.00 -4.53
CA HIS A 36 -10.09 -9.13 -3.72
C HIS A 36 -10.58 -8.64 -2.36
N VAL A 37 -11.42 -9.44 -1.70
CA VAL A 37 -11.83 -9.18 -0.32
C VAL A 37 -11.86 -10.49 0.46
N ILE A 38 -11.29 -10.50 1.66
CA ILE A 38 -11.40 -11.60 2.61
C ILE A 38 -12.38 -11.17 3.68
N ARG A 39 -13.44 -11.96 3.89
CA ARG A 39 -14.56 -11.56 4.73
C ARG A 39 -14.71 -12.48 5.92
N ILE A 40 -15.12 -11.91 7.05
CA ILE A 40 -15.36 -12.67 8.27
C ILE A 40 -16.56 -13.60 8.12
N ASP A 41 -17.61 -13.21 7.37
CA ASP A 41 -18.82 -14.03 7.19
C ASP A 41 -18.62 -15.27 6.30
N GLU A 42 -17.47 -15.37 5.64
CA GLU A 42 -17.07 -16.49 4.81
C GLU A 42 -16.14 -17.47 5.56
N THR A 43 -15.91 -17.25 6.85
CA THR A 43 -15.12 -18.17 7.68
C THR A 43 -16.00 -19.20 8.39
N PRO A 44 -15.51 -20.43 8.61
CA PRO A 44 -16.24 -21.44 9.38
C PRO A 44 -16.59 -20.99 10.81
N GLU A 45 -15.73 -20.16 11.40
CA GLU A 45 -15.84 -19.69 12.78
C GLU A 45 -17.00 -18.70 12.98
N PHE A 46 -17.38 -17.94 11.95
CA PHE A 46 -18.37 -16.86 12.06
C PHE A 46 -19.71 -17.28 12.63
N LYS A 47 -20.17 -18.51 12.33
CA LYS A 47 -21.43 -19.05 12.85
C LYS A 47 -21.38 -19.30 14.35
N LYS A 48 -20.20 -19.59 14.89
CA LYS A 48 -19.97 -19.87 16.32
C LYS A 48 -19.62 -18.61 17.09
N ASP A 49 -18.75 -17.79 16.51
CA ASP A 49 -18.29 -16.54 17.07
C ASP A 49 -18.07 -15.51 15.96
N ARG A 50 -18.98 -14.53 15.90
CA ARG A 50 -18.97 -13.47 14.88
C ARG A 50 -17.85 -12.44 15.07
N THR A 51 -17.13 -12.51 16.19
CA THR A 51 -16.00 -11.64 16.51
C THR A 51 -14.65 -12.29 16.20
N ASN A 52 -14.65 -13.58 15.84
CA ASN A 52 -13.45 -14.34 15.55
C ASN A 52 -12.93 -14.05 14.13
N ASP A 53 -12.00 -13.11 14.04
CA ASP A 53 -11.32 -12.71 12.81
C ASP A 53 -10.06 -13.54 12.49
N LYS A 54 -9.72 -14.57 13.28
CA LYS A 54 -8.46 -15.33 13.14
C LYS A 54 -8.25 -15.90 11.73
N ALA A 55 -9.29 -16.47 11.13
CA ALA A 55 -9.21 -17.04 9.78
C ALA A 55 -9.03 -15.96 8.70
N VAL A 56 -9.63 -14.77 8.87
CA VAL A 56 -9.44 -13.62 7.98
C VAL A 56 -7.98 -13.15 8.05
N LEU A 57 -7.47 -12.94 9.26
CA LEU A 57 -6.10 -12.50 9.51
C LEU A 57 -5.08 -13.48 8.93
N LYS A 58 -5.27 -14.79 9.15
CA LYS A 58 -4.37 -15.82 8.62
C LYS A 58 -4.32 -15.81 7.10
N LYS A 59 -5.48 -15.77 6.43
CA LYS A 59 -5.56 -15.71 4.96
C LYS A 59 -4.87 -14.46 4.41
N PHE A 60 -5.02 -13.31 5.07
CA PHE A 60 -4.41 -12.07 4.62
C PHE A 60 -2.91 -12.02 4.91
N PHE A 61 -2.46 -12.59 6.02
CA PHE A 61 -1.04 -12.72 6.34
C PHE A 61 -0.24 -13.43 5.24
N GLU A 62 -0.82 -14.44 4.59
CA GLU A 62 -0.22 -15.11 3.44
C GLU A 62 -0.02 -14.19 2.23
N GLN A 63 -0.80 -13.11 2.10
CA GLN A 63 -0.61 -12.10 1.05
C GLN A 63 0.46 -11.09 1.47
N LEU A 64 0.43 -10.63 2.72
CA LEU A 64 1.39 -9.67 3.27
C LEU A 64 2.83 -10.16 3.17
N THR A 65 3.08 -11.45 3.42
CA THR A 65 4.43 -12.06 3.37
C THR A 65 5.00 -12.19 1.97
N LYS A 66 4.16 -12.11 0.93
CA LYS A 66 4.59 -12.20 -0.49
C LYS A 66 4.94 -10.83 -1.07
N ALA A 67 4.62 -9.74 -0.38
CA ALA A 67 4.75 -8.38 -0.90
C ALA A 67 6.14 -7.80 -0.63
N ASP A 68 6.73 -7.18 -1.65
CA ASP A 68 7.96 -6.38 -1.53
C ASP A 68 7.65 -5.02 -0.91
N MET A 69 6.43 -4.52 -1.15
CA MET A 69 5.95 -3.25 -0.61
C MET A 69 4.43 -3.25 -0.42
N TRP A 70 3.98 -2.59 0.64
CA TRP A 70 2.59 -2.27 0.91
C TRP A 70 2.26 -0.84 0.51
N VAL A 71 1.05 -0.64 0.02
CA VAL A 71 0.44 0.66 -0.29
C VAL A 71 -0.87 0.76 0.48
N THR A 72 -0.98 1.75 1.36
CA THR A 72 -2.22 2.01 2.11
C THR A 72 -2.45 3.51 2.26
N TRP A 73 -3.62 3.89 2.78
CA TRP A 73 -3.91 5.26 3.21
C TRP A 73 -4.05 5.34 4.72
N ASN A 74 -3.09 5.98 5.42
CA ASN A 74 -3.05 6.04 6.89
C ASN A 74 -2.80 4.68 7.59
N GLY A 75 -2.45 3.63 6.86
CA GLY A 75 -2.28 2.30 7.44
C GLY A 75 -1.05 2.11 8.32
N LYS A 76 -0.04 2.98 8.27
CA LYS A 76 1.06 2.96 9.28
C LYS A 76 0.57 3.34 10.67
N ARG A 77 -0.44 4.20 10.74
CA ARG A 77 -0.97 4.72 12.00
C ARG A 77 -2.20 3.94 12.46
N PHE A 78 -2.94 3.33 11.56
CA PHE A 78 -4.14 2.58 11.87
C PHE A 78 -3.98 1.09 11.55
N ASP A 79 -4.08 0.70 10.28
CA ASP A 79 -4.25 -0.67 9.82
C ASP A 79 -3.21 -1.65 10.38
N THR A 80 -1.92 -1.38 10.19
CA THR A 80 -0.85 -2.28 10.63
C THR A 80 -0.78 -2.39 12.15
N ARG A 81 -1.15 -1.34 12.89
CA ARG A 81 -1.22 -1.37 14.36
C ARG A 81 -2.41 -2.17 14.83
N PHE A 82 -3.55 -1.99 14.19
CA PHE A 82 -4.77 -2.74 14.47
C PHE A 82 -4.54 -4.23 14.21
N LEU A 83 -4.06 -4.58 13.00
CA LEU A 83 -3.75 -5.95 12.62
C LEU A 83 -2.69 -6.60 13.52
N ASN A 84 -1.60 -5.91 13.89
CA ASN A 84 -0.63 -6.47 14.84
C ASN A 84 -1.26 -6.78 16.21
N GLY A 85 -2.12 -5.89 16.72
CA GLY A 85 -2.88 -6.15 17.95
C GLY A 85 -3.79 -7.37 17.82
N ARG A 86 -4.53 -7.48 16.71
CA ARG A 86 -5.38 -8.64 16.43
C ARG A 86 -4.59 -9.94 16.26
N HIS A 87 -3.44 -9.89 15.59
CA HIS A 87 -2.53 -11.04 15.46
C HIS A 87 -2.07 -11.53 16.84
N LEU A 88 -1.64 -10.61 17.71
CA LEU A 88 -1.26 -10.94 19.09
C LEU A 88 -2.39 -11.62 19.84
N LEU A 89 -3.60 -11.04 19.81
CA LEU A 89 -4.78 -11.58 20.51
C LEU A 89 -5.24 -12.94 19.97
N GLN A 90 -5.01 -13.21 18.68
CA GLN A 90 -5.39 -14.47 18.02
C GLN A 90 -4.28 -15.53 18.04
N GLY A 91 -3.12 -15.23 18.63
CA GLY A 91 -1.95 -16.12 18.66
C GLY A 91 -1.35 -16.36 17.28
N LEU A 92 -1.34 -15.34 16.42
CA LEU A 92 -0.72 -15.33 15.09
C LEU A 92 0.63 -14.59 15.14
N PRO A 93 1.57 -14.91 14.22
CA PRO A 93 2.85 -14.19 14.13
C PRO A 93 2.63 -12.70 13.82
N PRO A 94 3.52 -11.80 14.25
CA PRO A 94 3.43 -10.38 13.91
C PRO A 94 3.53 -10.16 12.40
N LEU A 95 3.02 -9.02 11.92
CA LEU A 95 3.15 -8.66 10.51
C LEU A 95 4.63 -8.54 10.10
N PRO A 96 5.00 -8.92 8.85
CA PRO A 96 6.40 -8.87 8.43
C PRO A 96 6.89 -7.42 8.31
N ASN A 97 8.21 -7.24 8.40
CA ASN A 97 8.83 -5.94 8.16
C ASN A 97 8.95 -5.69 6.64
N THR A 98 7.92 -5.11 6.06
CA THR A 98 7.83 -4.83 4.62
C THR A 98 7.91 -3.33 4.37
N HIS A 99 8.48 -2.92 3.23
CA HIS A 99 8.41 -1.52 2.83
C HIS A 99 6.95 -1.06 2.76
N HIS A 100 6.67 0.13 3.27
CA HIS A 100 5.28 0.58 3.37
C HIS A 100 5.17 2.03 2.92
N TRP A 101 4.52 2.22 1.78
CA TRP A 101 4.12 3.50 1.25
C TRP A 101 2.75 3.87 1.82
N ASP A 102 2.72 4.90 2.66
CA ASP A 102 1.49 5.42 3.26
C ASP A 102 1.15 6.76 2.61
N GLY A 103 0.07 6.77 1.83
CA GLY A 103 -0.31 7.92 1.02
C GLY A 103 -0.65 9.16 1.84
N LEU A 104 -1.19 9.01 3.04
CA LEU A 104 -1.45 10.14 3.94
C LEU A 104 -0.14 10.81 4.36
N LEU A 105 0.87 10.01 4.70
CA LEU A 105 2.18 10.52 5.11
C LEU A 105 2.96 11.13 3.95
N VAL A 106 2.82 10.59 2.74
CA VAL A 106 3.42 11.17 1.53
C VAL A 106 2.74 12.48 1.20
N SER A 107 1.40 12.53 1.27
CA SER A 107 0.65 13.74 0.97
C SER A 107 1.01 14.89 1.90
N ARG A 108 1.14 14.63 3.21
CA ARG A 108 1.56 15.62 4.21
C ARG A 108 3.00 16.12 4.03
N GLU A 109 3.87 15.28 3.49
CA GLU A 109 5.28 15.63 3.28
C GLU A 109 5.46 16.50 2.04
N VAL A 110 4.71 16.22 0.98
CA VAL A 110 4.96 16.78 -0.35
C VAL A 110 4.00 17.91 -0.71
N PHE A 111 2.75 17.87 -0.24
CA PHE A 111 1.70 18.75 -0.74
C PHE A 111 1.14 19.70 0.33
N ALA A 112 0.74 20.89 -0.12
CA ALA A 112 0.06 21.90 0.66
C ALA A 112 -1.47 21.90 0.38
N PHE A 113 -2.11 20.73 0.45
CA PHE A 113 -3.55 20.60 0.23
C PHE A 113 -4.36 21.00 1.47
N THR A 114 -5.59 21.47 1.24
CA THR A 114 -6.58 21.80 2.28
C THR A 114 -6.90 20.61 3.19
N SER A 115 -6.86 19.39 2.65
CA SER A 115 -7.04 18.13 3.36
C SER A 115 -6.19 17.03 2.76
N ASN A 116 -5.63 16.19 3.64
CA ASN A 116 -4.87 15.00 3.23
C ASN A 116 -5.73 13.71 3.34
N ARG A 117 -7.05 13.81 3.45
CA ARG A 117 -7.93 12.63 3.39
C ARG A 117 -7.96 12.08 1.96
N LEU A 118 -8.05 10.76 1.82
CA LEU A 118 -8.03 10.09 0.51
C LEU A 118 -9.05 10.69 -0.46
N ALA A 119 -10.28 10.94 -0.02
CA ALA A 119 -11.32 11.54 -0.85
C ALA A 119 -10.94 12.91 -1.43
N ASN A 120 -10.29 13.77 -0.62
CA ASN A 120 -9.82 15.07 -1.11
C ASN A 120 -8.72 14.88 -2.16
N ILE A 121 -7.77 13.99 -1.89
CA ILE A 121 -6.65 13.75 -2.82
C ILE A 121 -7.15 13.15 -4.14
N GLN A 122 -8.05 12.17 -4.07
CA GLN A 122 -8.72 11.56 -5.21
C GLN A 122 -9.38 12.62 -6.11
N GLU A 123 -10.13 13.55 -5.52
CA GLU A 123 -10.76 14.67 -6.25
C GLU A 123 -9.70 15.54 -6.94
N GLN A 124 -8.64 15.93 -6.24
CA GLN A 124 -7.60 16.81 -6.79
C GLN A 124 -6.81 16.18 -7.94
N VAL A 125 -6.61 14.85 -7.93
CA VAL A 125 -5.87 14.15 -9.00
C VAL A 125 -6.75 13.59 -10.11
N GLY A 126 -8.08 13.80 -10.03
CA GLY A 126 -9.03 13.39 -11.05
C GLY A 126 -9.13 11.88 -11.25
N CYS A 127 -9.22 11.10 -10.16
CA CYS A 127 -9.48 9.66 -10.25
C CYS A 127 -10.96 9.38 -10.49
N GLU A 128 -11.26 8.45 -11.41
CA GLU A 128 -12.63 8.02 -11.74
C GLU A 128 -13.27 7.19 -10.62
N ASP A 129 -12.49 6.36 -9.92
CA ASP A 129 -12.96 5.58 -8.79
C ASP A 129 -13.42 6.48 -7.66
N THR A 130 -14.61 6.23 -7.12
CA THR A 130 -15.17 7.00 -5.99
C THR A 130 -15.40 6.14 -4.77
N LYS A 131 -15.06 6.67 -3.60
CA LYS A 131 -15.48 6.10 -2.31
C LYS A 131 -17.01 5.98 -2.23
N SER A 132 -17.49 4.87 -1.69
CA SER A 132 -18.91 4.72 -1.39
C SER A 132 -19.21 5.24 0.02
N ALA A 133 -20.41 5.77 0.25
CA ALA A 133 -20.80 6.20 1.60
C ALA A 133 -21.22 4.99 2.44
N LEU A 134 -20.79 4.95 3.70
CA LEU A 134 -21.23 3.96 4.68
C LEU A 134 -22.02 4.66 5.80
N SER A 135 -23.29 4.29 5.95
CA SER A 135 -24.12 4.81 7.03
C SER A 135 -23.87 4.04 8.33
N LYS A 136 -24.02 4.73 9.47
CA LYS A 136 -23.92 4.11 10.80
C LYS A 136 -24.86 2.90 10.95
N ARG A 137 -26.06 2.98 10.37
CA ARG A 137 -27.04 1.89 10.40
C ARG A 137 -26.55 0.67 9.64
N LEU A 138 -25.98 0.86 8.45
CA LEU A 138 -25.44 -0.26 7.66
C LEU A 138 -24.29 -0.93 8.41
N TRP A 139 -23.42 -0.13 9.04
CA TRP A 139 -22.33 -0.67 9.86
C TRP A 139 -22.82 -1.51 11.04
N GLN A 140 -23.86 -1.02 11.75
CA GLN A 140 -24.47 -1.77 12.85
C GLN A 140 -25.10 -3.09 12.38
N LEU A 141 -25.73 -3.09 11.20
CA LEU A 141 -26.28 -4.31 10.60
C LEU A 141 -25.18 -5.30 10.23
N ALA A 142 -24.06 -4.83 9.66
CA ALA A 142 -22.92 -5.68 9.33
C ALA A 142 -22.31 -6.33 10.59
N ILE A 143 -22.13 -5.55 11.66
CA ILE A 143 -21.69 -6.08 12.99
C ILE A 143 -22.68 -7.12 13.51
N ALA A 144 -23.99 -6.90 13.31
CA ALA A 144 -25.04 -7.84 13.69
C ALA A 144 -25.12 -9.08 12.76
N GLY A 145 -24.24 -9.20 11.77
CA GLY A 145 -24.16 -10.34 10.86
C GLY A 145 -25.19 -10.34 9.73
N ASP A 146 -25.80 -9.18 9.43
CA ASP A 146 -26.67 -9.06 8.26
C ASP A 146 -25.87 -9.23 6.96
N LYS A 147 -26.26 -10.22 6.15
CA LYS A 147 -25.53 -10.61 4.93
C LYS A 147 -25.42 -9.46 3.93
N LYS A 148 -26.52 -8.71 3.70
CA LYS A 148 -26.55 -7.62 2.72
C LYS A 148 -25.68 -6.45 3.17
N ALA A 149 -25.68 -6.13 4.46
CA ALA A 149 -24.81 -5.13 5.03
C ALA A 149 -23.33 -5.53 4.94
N LEU A 150 -23.01 -6.80 5.23
CA LEU A 150 -21.66 -7.34 5.05
C LEU A 150 -21.21 -7.31 3.58
N ASP A 151 -22.11 -7.61 2.65
CA ASP A 151 -21.84 -7.51 1.21
C ASP A 151 -21.48 -6.09 0.81
N TYR A 152 -22.26 -5.11 1.29
CA TYR A 152 -21.99 -3.71 1.00
C TYR A 152 -20.69 -3.21 1.64
N VAL A 153 -20.36 -3.63 2.87
CA VAL A 153 -19.06 -3.29 3.52
C VAL A 153 -17.89 -3.89 2.74
N ALA A 154 -18.02 -5.13 2.26
CA ALA A 154 -17.00 -5.77 1.44
C ALA A 154 -16.80 -5.05 0.09
N ASP A 155 -17.88 -4.63 -0.56
CA ASP A 155 -17.83 -3.85 -1.80
C ASP A 155 -17.26 -2.45 -1.57
N HIS A 156 -17.56 -1.82 -0.44
CA HIS A 156 -16.94 -0.56 -0.02
C HIS A 156 -15.42 -0.71 0.11
N CYS A 157 -14.97 -1.74 0.84
CA CYS A 157 -13.55 -2.00 1.06
C CYS A 157 -12.80 -2.23 -0.26
N LYS A 158 -13.39 -2.98 -1.20
CA LYS A 158 -12.82 -3.14 -2.56
C LYS A 158 -12.68 -1.80 -3.28
N ARG A 159 -13.69 -0.93 -3.23
CA ARG A 159 -13.63 0.40 -3.84
C ARG A 159 -12.54 1.25 -3.20
N ASP A 160 -12.39 1.22 -1.88
CA ASP A 160 -11.35 1.97 -1.18
C ASP A 160 -9.93 1.53 -1.59
N VAL A 161 -9.73 0.22 -1.85
CA VAL A 161 -8.48 -0.30 -2.43
C VAL A 161 -8.26 0.21 -3.86
N LEU A 162 -9.29 0.19 -4.71
CA LEU A 162 -9.18 0.71 -6.09
C LEU A 162 -8.86 2.21 -6.11
N VAL A 163 -9.55 3.01 -5.28
CA VAL A 163 -9.27 4.44 -5.11
C VAL A 163 -7.82 4.64 -4.62
N THR A 164 -7.37 3.84 -3.66
CA THR A 164 -6.01 3.91 -3.13
C THR A 164 -4.97 3.59 -4.21
N GLU A 165 -5.20 2.57 -5.03
CA GLU A 165 -4.34 2.22 -6.17
C GLU A 165 -4.28 3.36 -7.19
N SER A 166 -5.45 3.88 -7.60
CA SER A 166 -5.56 4.96 -8.57
C SER A 166 -4.82 6.21 -8.12
N VAL A 167 -4.96 6.60 -6.85
CA VAL A 167 -4.22 7.72 -6.26
C VAL A 167 -2.72 7.40 -6.14
N TYR A 168 -2.36 6.19 -5.69
CA TYR A 168 -0.97 5.76 -5.62
C TYR A 168 -0.26 5.86 -6.98
N LEU A 169 -0.90 5.41 -8.07
CA LEU A 169 -0.32 5.48 -9.42
C LEU A 169 -0.03 6.91 -9.88
N LYS A 170 -0.85 7.88 -9.48
CA LYS A 170 -0.65 9.31 -9.74
C LYS A 170 0.47 9.91 -8.87
N LEU A 171 0.62 9.44 -7.64
CA LEU A 171 1.52 10.04 -6.65
C LEU A 171 2.87 9.33 -6.49
N ARG A 172 3.04 8.09 -6.98
CA ARG A 172 4.26 7.28 -6.76
C ARG A 172 5.56 7.92 -7.27
N SER A 173 5.48 8.91 -8.15
CA SER A 173 6.64 9.64 -8.66
C SER A 173 7.16 10.70 -7.71
N VAL A 174 6.36 11.10 -6.72
CA VAL A 174 6.71 12.12 -5.72
C VAL A 174 7.06 11.50 -4.37
N GLY A 175 7.81 12.26 -3.56
CA GLY A 175 8.26 11.82 -2.24
C GLY A 175 9.44 10.84 -2.25
N THR A 176 9.90 10.45 -1.06
CA THR A 176 11.10 9.60 -0.88
C THR A 176 10.81 8.25 -0.24
N LYS A 177 9.54 7.94 0.03
CA LYS A 177 9.12 6.79 0.85
C LYS A 177 8.96 5.46 0.11
N SER A 178 9.18 5.43 -1.21
CA SER A 178 9.19 4.17 -1.96
C SER A 178 10.62 3.62 -2.07
N PRO A 179 10.81 2.29 -1.90
CA PRO A 179 12.06 1.64 -2.25
C PRO A 179 12.39 1.87 -3.73
N ASN A 180 13.69 1.92 -4.01
CA ASN A 180 14.19 2.07 -5.37
C ASN A 180 13.73 0.86 -6.20
N GLN A 181 12.84 1.10 -7.17
CA GLN A 181 12.29 0.03 -8.00
C GLN A 181 13.37 -0.66 -8.84
N CYS A 182 14.45 0.03 -9.23
CA CYS A 182 15.57 -0.60 -9.94
C CYS A 182 16.20 -1.71 -9.10
N VAL A 183 16.33 -1.47 -7.79
CA VAL A 183 16.91 -2.43 -6.84
C VAL A 183 15.92 -3.57 -6.60
N LEU A 184 14.65 -3.25 -6.36
CA LEU A 184 13.62 -4.28 -6.14
C LEU A 184 13.40 -5.20 -7.32
N THR A 185 13.54 -4.69 -8.55
CA THR A 185 13.34 -5.50 -9.75
C THR A 185 14.63 -6.01 -10.37
N GLU A 186 15.77 -5.74 -9.72
CA GLU A 186 17.12 -6.05 -10.25
C GLU A 186 17.28 -5.59 -11.71
N ASN A 187 16.72 -4.40 -12.02
CA ASN A 187 16.72 -3.85 -13.37
C ASN A 187 17.27 -2.42 -13.36
N PRO A 188 18.52 -2.21 -13.80
CA PRO A 188 19.16 -0.89 -13.80
C PRO A 188 18.56 0.09 -14.81
N GLU A 189 17.84 -0.39 -15.82
CA GLU A 189 17.16 0.46 -16.81
C GLU A 189 15.79 0.96 -16.34
N ALA A 190 15.27 0.37 -15.26
CA ALA A 190 14.01 0.76 -14.67
C ALA A 190 14.06 2.18 -14.11
N CYS A 191 12.93 2.88 -14.14
CA CYS A 191 12.78 4.09 -13.33
C CYS A 191 12.77 3.71 -11.84
N PRO A 192 13.58 4.36 -10.98
CA PRO A 192 13.63 4.03 -9.54
C PRO A 192 12.34 4.34 -8.79
N ARG A 193 11.41 5.08 -9.41
CA ARG A 193 10.10 5.44 -8.84
C ARG A 193 9.00 4.49 -9.26
N CYS A 194 8.86 4.23 -10.55
CA CYS A 194 7.73 3.48 -11.10
C CYS A 194 8.09 2.09 -11.67
N GLY A 195 9.38 1.73 -11.73
CA GLY A 195 9.85 0.46 -12.25
C GLY A 195 9.85 0.33 -13.78
N THR A 196 9.32 1.31 -14.52
CA THR A 196 9.25 1.25 -15.99
C THR A 196 10.64 1.41 -16.62
N ALA A 197 11.07 0.41 -17.39
CA ALA A 197 12.36 0.42 -18.07
C ALA A 197 12.38 1.30 -19.33
N GLY A 198 13.55 1.86 -19.66
CA GLY A 198 13.78 2.60 -20.91
C GLY A 198 13.05 3.95 -21.01
N LYS A 199 12.60 4.51 -19.88
CA LYS A 199 11.84 5.78 -19.84
C LYS A 199 12.59 6.93 -19.17
N LEU A 200 13.85 6.73 -18.79
CA LEU A 200 14.67 7.77 -18.17
C LEU A 200 15.38 8.62 -19.23
N ILE A 201 15.12 9.92 -19.22
CA ILE A 201 15.82 10.89 -20.07
C ILE A 201 16.73 11.78 -19.22
N LYS A 202 17.94 12.06 -19.71
CA LYS A 202 18.87 12.99 -19.06
C LYS A 202 18.24 14.39 -19.06
N ASN A 203 18.13 15.01 -17.87
CA ASN A 203 17.52 16.33 -17.71
C ASN A 203 18.28 17.18 -16.67
N GLY A 204 19.42 17.71 -17.10
CA GLY A 204 20.27 18.59 -16.31
C GLY A 204 21.14 17.87 -15.27
N THR A 205 21.64 18.64 -14.30
CA THR A 205 22.55 18.15 -13.26
C THR A 205 22.14 18.65 -11.87
N ARG A 206 22.56 17.93 -10.82
CA ARG A 206 22.41 18.30 -9.42
C ARG A 206 23.80 18.37 -8.78
N ALA A 207 24.13 19.50 -8.18
CA ALA A 207 25.31 19.60 -7.32
C ALA A 207 25.03 18.93 -5.98
N ALA A 208 25.95 18.09 -5.53
CA ALA A 208 26.09 17.62 -4.16
C ALA A 208 27.35 18.25 -3.55
N ALA A 209 27.52 18.12 -2.23
CA ALA A 209 28.62 18.78 -1.50
C ALA A 209 30.03 18.54 -2.09
N LYS A 210 30.26 17.40 -2.75
CA LYS A 210 31.57 17.02 -3.31
C LYS A 210 31.56 16.62 -4.79
N LYS A 211 30.39 16.50 -5.43
CA LYS A 211 30.25 15.95 -6.80
C LYS A 211 29.06 16.56 -7.54
N ARG A 212 29.09 16.57 -8.87
CA ARG A 212 27.89 16.83 -9.70
C ARG A 212 27.34 15.50 -10.20
N HIS A 213 26.03 15.30 -10.07
CA HIS A 213 25.32 14.14 -10.56
C HIS A 213 24.42 14.53 -11.73
N THR A 214 24.40 13.70 -12.77
CA THR A 214 23.38 13.79 -13.82
C THR A 214 22.00 13.53 -13.22
N ARG A 215 21.01 14.36 -13.60
CA ARG A 215 19.60 14.12 -13.28
C ARG A 215 18.92 13.42 -14.44
N TYR A 216 17.94 12.58 -14.09
CA TYR A 216 17.06 11.95 -15.04
C TYR A 216 15.61 12.26 -14.68
N GLN A 217 14.77 12.37 -15.69
CA GLN A 217 13.32 12.45 -15.53
C GLN A 217 12.70 11.27 -16.25
N CYS A 218 11.74 10.60 -15.61
CA CYS A 218 11.00 9.52 -16.23
C CYS A 218 9.87 10.06 -17.09
N THR A 219 9.80 9.67 -18.36
CA THR A 219 8.71 10.06 -19.27
C THR A 219 7.41 9.30 -19.02
N ALA A 220 7.43 8.21 -18.23
CA ALA A 220 6.23 7.44 -17.88
C ALA A 220 5.53 7.93 -16.61
N CYS A 221 6.28 8.32 -15.57
CA CYS A 221 5.69 8.77 -14.29
C CYS A 221 6.01 10.22 -13.92
N GLY A 222 6.85 10.91 -14.69
CA GLY A 222 7.33 12.27 -14.37
C GLY A 222 8.35 12.35 -13.24
N GLY A 223 8.65 11.22 -12.59
CA GLY A 223 9.53 11.15 -11.42
C GLY A 223 10.98 11.50 -11.73
N TRP A 224 11.62 12.19 -10.80
CA TRP A 224 13.02 12.58 -10.87
C TRP A 224 13.94 11.59 -10.15
N SER A 225 15.11 11.36 -10.73
CA SER A 225 16.23 10.62 -10.13
C SER A 225 17.58 11.27 -10.46
N HIS A 226 18.64 10.84 -9.78
CA HIS A 226 19.99 11.37 -10.00
C HIS A 226 21.07 10.34 -9.67
N GLY A 227 22.25 10.49 -10.28
CA GLY A 227 23.37 9.55 -10.13
C GLY A 227 23.41 8.52 -11.26
N ALA A 228 24.40 7.62 -11.25
CA ALA A 228 24.42 6.51 -12.21
C ALA A 228 23.18 5.62 -11.98
N PRO A 229 22.55 5.05 -13.02
CA PRO A 229 21.47 4.07 -12.88
C PRO A 229 21.85 2.77 -12.13
N TYR A 230 23.03 2.68 -11.53
CA TYR A 230 23.61 1.43 -11.05
C TYR A 230 24.28 1.57 -9.68
N PHE A 231 23.96 0.61 -8.82
CA PHE A 231 24.76 0.14 -7.70
C PHE A 231 25.61 -1.01 -8.21
N ASP A 232 26.93 -0.90 -8.14
CA ASP A 232 27.83 -2.02 -8.30
C ASP A 232 27.61 -3.00 -7.15
N LEU A 233 26.86 -4.07 -7.38
CA LEU A 233 26.78 -5.22 -6.48
C LEU A 233 28.06 -6.06 -6.65
N GLY A 234 29.18 -5.46 -6.25
CA GLY A 234 30.46 -6.13 -5.99
C GLY A 234 30.91 -7.17 -7.03
N THR A 235 31.43 -6.72 -8.17
CA THR A 235 32.65 -7.39 -8.65
C THR A 235 33.82 -6.81 -7.86
N GLY A 236 34.28 -7.56 -6.86
CA GLY A 236 35.50 -7.22 -6.13
C GLY A 236 36.61 -6.92 -7.13
N ALA A 237 37.06 -5.67 -7.16
CA ALA A 237 38.27 -5.30 -7.85
C ALA A 237 39.41 -6.08 -7.18
N SER A 238 39.92 -7.07 -7.91
CA SER A 238 41.18 -7.74 -7.66
C SER A 238 42.30 -6.70 -7.63
N ASN A 239 42.62 -6.20 -6.44
CA ASN A 239 43.89 -5.54 -6.19
C ASN A 239 44.83 -6.58 -5.59
N VAL A 240 45.55 -7.29 -6.47
CA VAL A 240 46.89 -7.78 -6.13
C VAL A 240 47.80 -7.16 -7.18
N ALA A 241 48.45 -6.08 -6.78
CA ALA A 241 49.48 -5.40 -7.55
C ALA A 241 50.73 -6.29 -7.66
N GLY A 242 51.36 -6.25 -8.83
CA GLY A 242 52.77 -6.62 -8.98
C GLY A 242 53.71 -5.52 -8.53
#